data_AF-U5BXN0-F1
#
_entry.id   AF-U5BXN0-F1
#
_cell.length_a   1.000
_cell.length_b   1.000
_cell.length_c   1.000
_cell.angle_alpha   90.00
_cell.angle_beta   90.00
_cell.angle_gamma   90.00
#
_symmetry.space_group_name_H-M   'P 1'
#
loop_
_entity.id
_entity.type
_entity.pdbx_description
1 polymer ?
#
loop_
_entity_poly.entity_id
_entity_poly.type
_entity_poly.pdbx_seq_one_letter_code
_entity_poly.pdbx_strand_id
1 'polypeptide(L)'
;MESIGNQSIVIKNGEWEENVNWLDVEPLSLIQFVYPPLYNIKIKGIEKTFWFNTDNHFVNAGGFTTDLSDMGDLIQKKKRELGI
;
A
#
# COMPACT_ATOMS: atom_id res chain seq x y z
N MET A 1 17.25 -18.35 11.16
CA MET A 1 17.28 -18.57 9.70
C MET A 1 16.00 -17.94 9.17
N GLU A 2 16.05 -16.65 8.83
CA GLU A 2 14.87 -15.84 8.51
C GLU A 2 14.52 -16.05 7.02
N SER A 3 13.40 -16.72 6.75
CA SER A 3 12.95 -16.97 5.40
C SER A 3 12.36 -15.69 4.79
N ILE A 4 13.00 -15.21 3.74
CA ILE A 4 12.52 -14.21 2.79
C ILE A 4 11.21 -14.72 2.17
N GLY A 5 10.06 -14.41 2.80
CA GLY A 5 8.79 -15.08 2.48
C GLY A 5 7.79 -14.28 1.66
N ASN A 6 7.51 -13.02 2.02
CA ASN A 6 6.44 -12.23 1.38
C ASN A 6 7.01 -10.99 0.68
N GLN A 7 7.74 -11.23 -0.41
CA GLN A 7 8.27 -10.17 -1.27
C GLN A 7 7.30 -9.73 -2.37
N SER A 8 6.10 -10.29 -2.46
CA SER A 8 5.16 -9.90 -3.50
C SER A 8 3.77 -9.54 -2.97
N ILE A 9 3.10 -8.66 -3.70
CA ILE A 9 1.72 -8.21 -3.48
C ILE A 9 0.92 -8.50 -4.74
N VAL A 10 -0.27 -9.06 -4.58
CA VAL A 10 -1.20 -9.26 -5.69
C VAL A 10 -2.12 -8.05 -5.77
N ILE A 11 -2.08 -7.34 -6.89
CA ILE A 11 -3.00 -6.23 -7.14
C ILE A 11 -4.10 -6.70 -8.07
N LYS A 12 -5.35 -6.60 -7.62
CA LYS A 12 -6.55 -6.95 -8.40
C LYS A 12 -7.35 -5.69 -8.71
N ASN A 13 -7.65 -5.46 -9.98
CA ASN A 13 -8.46 -4.33 -10.46
C ASN A 13 -9.35 -4.80 -11.63
N GLY A 14 -10.56 -5.26 -11.32
CA GLY A 14 -11.44 -5.90 -12.30
C GLY A 14 -10.86 -7.22 -12.77
N GLU A 15 -10.73 -7.40 -14.08
CA GLU A 15 -10.09 -8.58 -14.70
C GLU A 15 -8.54 -8.53 -14.66
N TRP A 16 -7.97 -7.39 -14.23
CA TRP A 16 -6.53 -7.23 -14.13
C TRP A 16 -6.03 -7.74 -12.78
N GLU A 17 -5.19 -8.79 -12.80
CA GLU A 17 -4.52 -9.35 -11.63
C GLU A 17 -3.04 -9.48 -11.94
N GLU A 18 -2.19 -8.80 -11.17
CA GLU A 18 -0.74 -8.88 -11.32
C GLU A 18 -0.08 -9.16 -9.98
N ASN A 19 0.95 -10.01 -10.00
CA ASN A 19 1.76 -10.31 -8.85
C ASN A 19 3.04 -9.48 -8.91
N VAL A 20 3.16 -8.52 -8.01
CA VAL A 20 4.14 -7.44 -8.07
C VAL A 20 5.14 -7.62 -6.94
N ASN A 21 6.44 -7.54 -7.24
CA ASN A 21 7.45 -7.55 -6.21
C ASN A 21 7.44 -6.21 -5.46
N TRP A 22 7.52 -6.23 -4.13
CA TRP A 22 7.67 -5.04 -3.30
C TRP A 22 8.89 -4.19 -3.67
N LEU A 23 9.94 -4.78 -4.25
CA LEU A 23 11.10 -4.05 -4.77
C LEU A 23 10.78 -3.20 -6.01
N ASP A 24 9.71 -3.53 -6.73
CA ASP A 24 9.23 -2.79 -7.89
C ASP A 24 8.16 -1.77 -7.52
N VAL A 25 7.74 -1.72 -6.24
CA VAL A 25 6.79 -0.72 -5.75
C VAL A 25 7.49 0.63 -5.65
N GLU A 26 7.01 1.59 -6.44
CA GLU A 26 7.42 2.99 -6.39
C GLU A 26 6.53 3.76 -5.38
N PRO A 27 6.28 5.10 -5.45
CA PRO A 27 5.67 5.79 -4.31
C PRO A 27 4.28 5.21 -4.00
N LEU A 28 4.19 4.64 -2.81
CA LEU A 28 2.98 4.15 -2.18
C LEU A 28 2.54 5.21 -1.16
N SER A 29 1.49 5.97 -1.43
CA SER A 29 1.11 7.11 -0.58
C SER A 29 -0.32 7.02 -0.09
N LEU A 30 -0.51 7.30 1.21
CA LEU A 30 -1.83 7.54 1.79
C LEU A 30 -2.30 8.94 1.43
N ILE A 31 -3.47 9.03 0.81
CA ILE A 31 -4.16 10.29 0.55
C ILE A 31 -4.81 10.77 1.84
N GLN A 32 -4.35 11.92 2.33
CA GLN A 32 -4.90 12.55 3.53
C GLN A 32 -6.31 13.08 3.25
N PHE A 33 -7.14 13.21 4.29
CA PHE A 33 -8.49 13.79 4.24
C PHE A 33 -9.53 12.97 3.42
N VAL A 34 -9.23 11.73 3.03
CA VAL A 34 -10.14 10.83 2.32
C VAL A 34 -10.51 9.63 3.20
N TYR A 35 -11.78 9.25 3.19
CA TYR A 35 -12.35 8.21 4.06
C TYR A 35 -13.23 7.23 3.26
N PRO A 36 -13.06 5.91 3.41
CA PRO A 36 -12.00 5.20 4.17
C PRO A 36 -10.57 5.50 3.62
N PRO A 37 -9.49 5.11 4.33
CA PRO A 37 -8.13 5.45 3.94
C PRO A 37 -7.88 5.01 2.51
N LEU A 38 -7.37 5.91 1.68
CA LEU A 38 -7.15 5.68 0.25
C LEU A 38 -5.66 5.75 -0.05
N TYR A 39 -5.13 4.70 -0.63
CA TYR A 39 -3.75 4.62 -1.07
C TYR A 39 -3.66 4.76 -2.58
N ASN A 40 -2.58 5.37 -3.05
CA ASN A 40 -2.08 5.19 -4.41
C ASN A 40 -0.80 4.36 -4.39
N ILE A 41 -0.61 3.54 -5.41
CA ILE A 41 0.60 2.76 -5.64
C ILE A 41 1.00 2.85 -7.11
N LYS A 42 2.30 3.04 -7.33
CA LYS A 42 2.94 2.95 -8.64
C LYS A 42 3.90 1.77 -8.66
N ILE A 43 4.07 1.17 -9.83
CA ILE A 43 4.92 -0.01 -10.01
C ILE A 43 5.85 0.26 -11.17
N LYS A 44 7.13 -0.01 -10.96
CA LYS A 44 8.16 0.16 -11.96
C LYS A 44 7.84 -0.66 -13.21
N GLY A 45 7.87 -0.02 -14.37
CA GLY A 45 7.54 -0.66 -15.65
C GLY A 45 6.04 -0.76 -15.95
N ILE A 46 5.17 -0.30 -15.05
CA ILE A 46 3.72 -0.21 -15.29
C ILE A 46 3.32 1.28 -15.28
N GLU A 47 2.86 1.80 -16.41
CA GLU A 47 2.48 3.22 -16.54
C GLU A 47 1.22 3.60 -15.72
N LYS A 48 0.45 2.61 -15.27
CA LYS A 48 -0.78 2.81 -14.52
C LYS A 48 -0.52 3.07 -13.04
N THR A 49 -1.29 3.99 -12.46
CA THR A 49 -1.39 4.16 -11.00
C THR A 49 -2.60 3.39 -10.48
N PHE A 50 -2.40 2.60 -9.43
CA PHE A 50 -3.48 1.86 -8.78
C PHE A 50 -3.90 2.58 -7.52
N TRP A 51 -5.21 2.55 -7.27
CA TRP A 51 -5.83 3.17 -6.11
C TRP A 51 -6.62 2.10 -5.38
N PHE A 52 -6.46 2.04 -4.06
CA PHE A 52 -7.17 1.06 -3.25
C PHE A 52 -7.44 1.63 -1.87
N ASN A 53 -8.58 1.22 -1.30
CA ASN A 53 -8.89 1.49 0.08
C ASN A 53 -8.42 0.34 0.97
N THR A 54 -8.13 0.66 2.23
CA THR A 54 -7.93 -0.32 3.29
C THR A 54 -9.17 -0.40 4.18
N ASP A 55 -9.13 -1.27 5.19
CA ASP A 55 -10.24 -1.45 6.11
C ASP A 55 -10.64 -0.13 6.79
N ASN A 56 -11.90 -0.05 7.22
CA ASN A 56 -12.44 1.11 7.94
C ASN A 56 -11.95 1.14 9.41
N HIS A 57 -10.63 1.03 9.60
CA HIS A 57 -9.93 1.09 10.88
C HIS A 57 -8.84 2.15 10.79
N PHE A 58 -9.19 3.39 11.13
CA PHE A 58 -8.29 4.53 11.07
C PHE A 58 -8.61 5.54 12.16
N VAL A 59 -7.64 6.40 12.46
CA VAL A 59 -7.85 7.57 13.31
C VAL A 59 -7.61 8.85 12.52
N ASN A 60 -8.37 9.87 12.86
CA ASN A 60 -8.21 11.22 12.33
C ASN A 60 -7.83 12.18 13.43
N ALA A 61 -6.71 12.87 13.25
CA ALA A 61 -6.25 13.89 14.19
C ALA A 61 -5.77 15.12 13.41
N GLY A 62 -6.39 16.28 13.66
CA GLY A 62 -6.02 17.53 12.98
C GLY A 62 -6.14 17.48 11.45
N GLY A 63 -7.03 16.62 10.93
CA GLY A 63 -7.20 16.40 9.49
C GLY A 63 -6.25 15.37 8.87
N PHE A 64 -5.27 14.86 9.62
CA PHE A 64 -4.45 13.75 9.18
C PHE A 64 -5.12 12.41 9.45
N THR A 65 -5.08 11.53 8.46
CA THR A 65 -5.56 10.15 8.52
C THR A 65 -4.38 9.24 8.82
N THR A 66 -4.53 8.42 9.85
CA THR A 66 -3.63 7.30 10.14
C THR A 66 -4.40 6.01 9.99
N ASP A 67 -3.98 5.18 9.03
CA ASP A 67 -4.49 3.84 8.83
C ASP A 67 -3.96 2.90 9.93
N LEU A 68 -4.87 2.22 10.63
CA LEU A 68 -4.60 1.26 11.70
C LEU A 68 -5.02 -0.16 11.31
N SER A 69 -5.32 -0.41 10.04
CA SER A 69 -5.60 -1.75 9.52
C SER A 69 -4.33 -2.60 9.42
N ASP A 70 -4.49 -3.92 9.35
CA ASP A 70 -3.39 -4.86 9.10
C ASP A 70 -2.64 -4.52 7.80
N MET A 71 -3.35 -4.01 6.79
CA MET A 71 -2.76 -3.53 5.54
C MET A 71 -1.95 -2.24 5.77
N GLY A 72 -2.47 -1.30 6.54
CA GLY A 72 -1.74 -0.09 6.95
C GLY A 72 -0.43 -0.44 7.65
N ASP A 73 -0.46 -1.38 8.59
CA ASP A 73 0.72 -1.88 9.30
C ASP A 73 1.73 -2.55 8.35
N LEU A 74 1.26 -3.39 7.43
CA LEU A 74 2.11 -4.02 6.41
C LEU A 74 2.80 -2.97 5.53
N ILE A 75 2.06 -1.97 5.07
CA ILE A 75 2.56 -0.88 4.24
C ILE A 75 3.67 -0.11 4.99
N GLN A 76 3.43 0.28 6.24
CA GLN A 76 4.42 1.00 7.05
C GLN A 76 5.67 0.16 7.32
N LYS A 77 5.49 -1.14 7.57
CA LYS A 77 6.60 -2.08 7.72
C LYS A 77 7.43 -2.16 6.43
N LYS A 78 6.79 -2.28 5.26
CA LYS A 78 7.48 -2.39 3.98
C LYS A 78 8.23 -1.11 3.59
N LYS A 79 7.61 0.05 3.82
CA LYS A 79 8.29 1.35 3.68
C LYS A 79 9.58 1.43 4.48
N ARG A 80 9.52 1.01 5.75
CA ARG A 80 10.70 0.97 6.63
C ARG A 80 11.76 -0.03 6.17
N GLU A 81 11.35 -1.22 5.75
CA GLU A 81 12.26 -2.27 5.25
C GLU A 81 12.99 -1.87 3.96
N LEU A 82 12.32 -1.12 3.09
CA LEU A 82 12.79 -0.81 1.73
C LEU A 82 13.32 0.63 1.56
N GLY A 83 13.10 1.50 2.55
CA GLY A 83 13.52 2.90 2.50
C GLY A 83 12.71 3.75 1.52
N ILE A 84 11.42 3.43 1.34
CA ILE A 84 10.47 4.14 0.45
C ILE A 84 9.36 4.87 1.22
#